data_AF-A0A517P757-F1
#
_entry.id   AF-A0A517P757-F1
#
_cell.length_a   1.000
_cell.length_b   1.000
_cell.length_c   1.000
_cell.angle_alpha   90.00
_cell.angle_beta   90.00
_cell.angle_gamma   90.00
#
_symmetry.space_group_name_H-M   'P 1'
#
loop_
_entity.id
_entity.type
_entity.pdbx_description
1 polymer ?
#
loop_
_entity_poly.entity_id
_entity_poly.type
_entity_poly.pdbx_seq_one_letter_code
_entity_poly.pdbx_strand_id
1 'polypeptide(L)'
;MIKPRPSAVLCVGLAAAAFAAGAAVLWRSQTLMLGLIHWVGEERALGARNVVRRADGTVLLTNPGGMLLWSLPVWAVGTLLILISAVLGGVGAGLHIKRGRRTGQGEGLPRG
;
A
#
# COMPACT_ATOMS: atom_id res chain seq x y z
N MET A 1 31.18 15.09 -3.30
CA MET A 1 30.15 14.19 -3.89
C MET A 1 29.72 13.16 -2.84
N ILE A 2 28.48 13.25 -2.33
CA ILE A 2 28.01 12.41 -1.21
C ILE A 2 27.48 11.09 -1.79
N LYS A 3 28.24 9.99 -1.68
CA LYS A 3 27.74 8.66 -2.06
C LYS A 3 26.69 8.19 -1.03
N PRO A 4 25.45 7.87 -1.44
CA PRO A 4 24.44 7.37 -0.52
C PRO A 4 24.81 5.96 -0.01
N ARG A 5 24.41 5.63 1.22
CA ARG A 5 24.59 4.27 1.76
C ARG A 5 23.61 3.34 1.04
N PRO A 6 24.00 2.08 0.77
CA PRO A 6 23.10 1.11 0.11
C PRO A 6 21.79 0.93 0.90
N SER A 7 21.83 0.99 2.23
CA SER A 7 20.62 0.91 3.08
C SER A 7 19.63 2.06 2.87
N ALA A 8 20.11 3.29 2.68
CA ALA A 8 19.23 4.44 2.45
C ALA A 8 18.56 4.36 1.06
N VAL A 9 19.30 3.92 0.04
CA VAL A 9 18.77 3.67 -1.30
C VAL A 9 17.72 2.56 -1.28
N LEU A 10 17.99 1.48 -0.54
CA LEU A 10 17.02 0.39 -0.35
C LEU A 10 15.76 0.85 0.36
N CYS A 11 15.86 1.63 1.45
CA CYS A 11 14.68 2.16 2.15
C CYS A 11 13.81 3.04 1.25
N VAL A 12 14.42 3.92 0.46
CA VAL A 12 13.69 4.80 -0.47
C VAL A 12 13.07 3.98 -1.62
N GLY A 13 13.80 3.00 -2.17
CA GLY A 13 13.27 2.11 -3.20
C GLY A 13 12.09 1.27 -2.70
N LEU A 14 12.18 0.71 -1.50
CA LEU A 14 11.08 -0.04 -0.87
C LEU A 14 9.89 0.85 -0.55
N ALA A 15 10.12 2.11 -0.13
CA ALA A 15 9.04 3.08 0.07
C ALA A 15 8.29 3.36 -1.24
N ALA A 16 9.03 3.65 -2.33
CA ALA A 16 8.43 3.88 -3.64
C ALA A 16 7.66 2.66 -4.15
N ALA A 17 8.20 1.46 -3.98
CA ALA A 17 7.52 0.22 -4.36
C ALA A 17 6.25 -0.02 -3.54
N ALA A 18 6.30 0.18 -2.22
CA ALA A 18 5.13 0.05 -1.35
C ALA A 18 4.04 1.07 -1.69
N PHE A 19 4.42 2.31 -1.99
CA PHE A 19 3.47 3.34 -2.44
C PHE A 19 2.80 2.97 -3.76
N ALA A 20 3.59 2.58 -4.77
CA ALA A 20 3.08 2.18 -6.07
C ALA A 20 2.15 0.96 -5.97
N ALA A 21 2.52 -0.02 -5.15
CA ALA A 21 1.68 -1.19 -4.88
C ALA A 21 0.38 -0.80 -4.17
N GLY A 22 0.45 0.03 -3.13
CA GLY A 22 -0.74 0.52 -2.41
C GLY A 22 -1.69 1.30 -3.32
N ALA A 23 -1.15 2.22 -4.14
CA ALA A 23 -1.90 2.96 -5.14
C ALA A 23 -2.52 2.04 -6.19
N ALA A 24 -1.79 1.03 -6.68
CA ALA A 24 -2.31 0.06 -7.65
C ALA A 24 -3.45 -0.79 -7.06
N VAL A 25 -3.34 -1.21 -5.79
CA VAL A 25 -4.41 -1.93 -5.08
C VAL A 25 -5.66 -1.07 -4.96
N LEU A 26 -5.53 0.19 -4.54
CA LEU A 26 -6.66 1.11 -4.43
C LEU A 26 -7.27 1.44 -5.79
N TRP A 27 -6.44 1.66 -6.82
CA TRP A 27 -6.90 1.90 -8.19
C TRP A 27 -7.72 0.73 -8.73
N ARG A 28 -7.31 -0.51 -8.42
CA ARG A 28 -7.98 -1.74 -8.84
C ARG A 28 -8.96 -2.28 -7.81
N SER A 29 -9.40 -1.46 -6.83
CA SER A 29 -10.12 -1.99 -5.67
C SER A 29 -11.42 -2.70 -6.04
N GLN A 30 -12.14 -2.17 -7.03
CA GLN A 30 -13.38 -2.76 -7.52
C GLN A 30 -13.15 -4.13 -8.17
N THR A 31 -12.14 -4.26 -9.02
CA THR A 31 -11.79 -5.53 -9.68
C THR A 31 -11.32 -6.56 -8.66
N LEU A 32 -10.49 -6.15 -7.70
CA LEU A 32 -10.00 -7.03 -6.63
C LEU A 32 -11.14 -7.49 -5.72
N MET A 33 -12.06 -6.59 -5.36
CA MET A 33 -13.26 -6.92 -4.61
C MET A 33 -14.12 -7.95 -5.35
N LEU A 34 -14.43 -7.73 -6.63
CA LEU A 34 -15.20 -8.68 -7.44
C LEU A 34 -14.50 -10.03 -7.54
N GLY A 35 -13.18 -10.05 -7.71
CA GLY A 35 -12.38 -11.27 -7.70
C GLY A 35 -12.46 -12.03 -6.38
N LEU A 36 -12.39 -11.32 -5.24
CA LEU A 36 -12.57 -11.91 -3.90
C LEU A 36 -13.96 -12.50 -3.72
N ILE A 37 -15.00 -11.76 -4.10
CA ILE A 37 -16.40 -12.22 -4.03
C ILE A 37 -16.58 -13.48 -4.89
N HIS A 38 -16.03 -13.49 -6.10
CA HIS A 38 -16.11 -14.63 -7.00
C HIS A 38 -15.36 -15.84 -6.45
N TRP A 39 -14.17 -15.64 -5.87
CA TRP A 39 -13.37 -16.72 -5.29
C TRP A 39 -14.04 -17.39 -4.08
N VAL A 40 -14.72 -16.61 -3.22
CA VAL A 40 -15.52 -17.14 -2.10
C VAL A 40 -16.83 -17.79 -2.58
N GLY A 41 -17.33 -17.32 -3.72
CA GLY A 41 -18.64 -17.66 -4.27
C GLY A 41 -19.65 -16.55 -3.97
N GLU A 42 -20.24 -16.00 -5.02
CA GLU A 42 -21.13 -14.82 -4.97
C GLU A 42 -22.30 -15.00 -3.99
N GLU A 43 -22.93 -16.18 -3.98
CA GLU A 43 -24.08 -16.48 -3.10
C GLU A 43 -23.68 -16.59 -1.63
N ARG A 44 -22.46 -17.07 -1.34
CA ARG A 44 -21.92 -17.11 0.03
C ARG A 44 -21.47 -15.73 0.50
N ALA A 45 -20.86 -14.96 -0.40
CA ALA A 45 -20.31 -13.66 -0.11
C ALA A 45 -21.38 -12.58 0.06
N LEU A 46 -22.45 -12.62 -0.75
CA LEU A 46 -23.47 -11.57 -0.81
C LEU A 46 -24.87 -12.05 -0.41
N GLY A 47 -25.08 -13.36 -0.27
CA GLY A 47 -26.36 -14.01 -0.02
C GLY A 47 -27.09 -14.37 -1.32
N ALA A 48 -27.65 -15.58 -1.39
CA ALA A 48 -28.29 -16.12 -2.60
C ALA A 48 -29.39 -15.23 -3.19
N ARG A 49 -30.18 -14.57 -2.34
CA ARG A 49 -31.26 -13.64 -2.77
C ARG A 49 -30.75 -12.38 -3.49
N ASN A 50 -29.45 -12.09 -3.41
CA ASN A 50 -28.83 -10.89 -3.95
C ASN A 50 -27.97 -11.17 -5.19
N VAL A 51 -28.06 -12.39 -5.74
CA VAL A 51 -27.32 -12.84 -6.90
C VAL A 51 -28.33 -13.26 -7.96
N VAL A 52 -28.41 -12.50 -9.05
CA VAL A 52 -29.31 -12.83 -10.17
C VAL A 52 -28.45 -13.30 -11.33
N ARG A 53 -28.53 -14.60 -11.64
CA ARG A 53 -27.88 -15.21 -12.81
C ARG A 53 -28.79 -15.05 -14.03
N ARG A 54 -28.25 -14.50 -15.11
CA ARG A 54 -28.96 -14.39 -16.39
C ARG A 54 -28.63 -15.57 -17.30
N ALA A 55 -29.50 -15.80 -18.29
CA ALA A 55 -29.36 -16.91 -19.25
C ALA A 55 -28.10 -16.80 -20.14
N ASP A 56 -27.54 -15.60 -20.27
CA ASP A 56 -26.29 -15.31 -20.97
C ASP A 56 -25.03 -15.61 -20.14
N GLY A 57 -25.20 -16.13 -18.92
CA GLY A 57 -24.10 -16.42 -17.99
C GLY A 57 -23.62 -15.21 -17.20
N THR A 58 -24.19 -14.02 -17.40
CA THR A 58 -23.84 -12.85 -16.60
C THR A 58 -24.46 -12.91 -15.20
N VAL A 59 -23.80 -12.27 -14.24
CA VAL A 59 -24.25 -12.22 -12.84
C VAL A 59 -24.48 -10.76 -12.44
N LEU A 60 -25.70 -10.48 -11.99
CA LEU A 60 -26.06 -9.19 -11.41
C LEU A 60 -26.01 -9.29 -9.88
N LEU A 61 -25.18 -8.45 -9.27
CA LEU A 61 -25.02 -8.34 -7.83
C LEU A 61 -25.86 -7.17 -7.31
N THR A 62 -26.79 -7.42 -6.39
CA THR A 62 -27.78 -6.42 -5.94
C THR A 62 -27.66 -6.03 -4.46
N ASN A 63 -26.60 -6.47 -3.78
CA ASN A 63 -26.33 -6.13 -2.37
C ASN A 63 -25.20 -5.11 -2.23
N PRO A 64 -25.47 -3.80 -2.34
CA PRO A 64 -24.44 -2.77 -2.26
C PRO A 64 -23.75 -2.73 -0.88
N GLY A 65 -24.47 -3.05 0.20
CA GLY A 65 -23.89 -3.13 1.54
C GLY A 65 -22.86 -4.26 1.66
N GLY A 66 -23.17 -5.44 1.12
CA GLY A 66 -22.24 -6.56 1.04
C GLY A 66 -21.00 -6.20 0.22
N MET A 67 -21.18 -5.56 -0.93
CA MET A 67 -20.07 -5.12 -1.78
C MET A 67 -19.15 -4.13 -1.05
N LEU A 68 -19.71 -3.19 -0.29
CA LEU A 68 -18.91 -2.27 0.52
C LEU A 68 -18.09 -3.00 1.59
N LEU A 69 -18.69 -3.97 2.29
CA LEU A 69 -17.97 -4.79 3.29
C LEU A 69 -16.81 -5.57 2.66
N TRP A 70 -17.00 -6.12 1.45
CA TRP A 70 -15.94 -6.80 0.70
C TRP A 70 -14.89 -5.84 0.13
N SER A 71 -15.18 -4.54 0.04
CA SER A 71 -14.19 -3.52 -0.34
C SER A 71 -13.22 -3.19 0.80
N LEU A 72 -13.67 -3.31 2.06
CA LEU A 72 -12.87 -3.00 3.25
C LEU A 72 -11.50 -3.70 3.31
N PRO A 73 -11.38 -5.02 3.12
CA PRO A 73 -10.06 -5.67 3.17
C PRO A 73 -9.11 -5.14 2.09
N VAL A 74 -9.62 -4.84 0.88
CA VAL A 74 -8.81 -4.30 -0.22
C VAL A 74 -8.33 -2.89 0.11
N TRP A 75 -9.21 -2.04 0.65
CA TRP A 75 -8.85 -0.71 1.10
C TRP A 75 -7.88 -0.72 2.28
N ALA A 76 -8.06 -1.63 3.22
CA ALA A 76 -7.17 -1.80 4.37
C ALA A 76 -5.75 -2.16 3.89
N VAL A 77 -5.62 -3.12 2.97
CA VAL A 77 -4.32 -3.49 2.39
C VAL A 77 -3.69 -2.34 1.62
N GLY A 78 -4.44 -1.67 0.76
CA GLY A 78 -3.93 -0.53 -0.02
C GLY A 78 -3.46 0.64 0.88
N THR A 79 -4.26 0.97 1.90
CA THR A 79 -3.94 2.02 2.88
C THR A 79 -2.72 1.64 3.71
N LEU A 80 -2.63 0.39 4.18
CA LEU A 80 -1.50 -0.10 4.95
C LEU A 80 -0.19 -0.02 4.17
N LEU A 81 -0.20 -0.36 2.88
CA LEU A 81 0.97 -0.23 2.01
C LEU A 81 1.44 1.23 1.87
N ILE A 82 0.50 2.18 1.77
CA ILE A 82 0.81 3.61 1.74
C ILE A 82 1.42 4.07 3.07
N LEU A 83 0.89 3.61 4.21
CA LEU A 83 1.45 3.92 5.53
C LEU A 83 2.87 3.35 5.69
N ILE A 84 3.10 2.12 5.25
CA ILE A 84 4.43 1.49 5.23
C ILE A 84 5.41 2.32 4.40
N SER A 85 4.98 2.80 3.22
CA SER A 85 5.80 3.72 2.41
C SER A 85 6.20 4.97 3.19
N ALA A 86 5.25 5.62 3.88
CA ALA A 86 5.53 6.83 4.65
C ALA A 86 6.56 6.57 5.76
N VAL A 87 6.43 5.46 6.48
CA VAL A 87 7.38 5.04 7.52
C VAL A 87 8.78 4.78 6.92
N LEU A 88 8.86 4.03 5.82
CA LEU A 88 10.13 3.72 5.16
C LEU A 88 10.81 4.97 4.59
N GLY A 89 10.04 5.88 4.00
CA GLY A 89 10.51 7.17 3.50
C GLY A 89 11.07 8.05 4.62
N GLY A 90 10.36 8.14 5.75
CA GLY A 90 10.81 8.88 6.94
C GLY A 90 12.10 8.31 7.53
N VAL A 91 12.22 6.98 7.64
CA VAL A 91 13.46 6.32 8.10
C VAL A 91 14.63 6.57 7.14
N GLY A 92 14.39 6.46 5.83
CA GLY A 92 15.40 6.75 4.80
C GLY A 92 15.91 8.19 4.86
N ALA A 93 15.00 9.16 5.03
CA ALA A 93 15.35 10.58 5.15
C ALA A 93 16.11 10.89 6.45
N GLY A 94 15.70 10.31 7.59
CA GLY A 94 16.38 10.48 8.87
C GLY A 94 17.82 9.97 8.87
N LEU A 95 18.09 8.86 8.18
CA LEU A 95 19.45 8.33 7.98
C LEU A 95 20.33 9.29 7.16
N HIS A 96 19.75 10.04 6.23
CA HIS A 96 20.47 11.04 5.44
C HIS A 96 20.85 12.28 6.28
N ILE A 97 19.93 12.77 7.14
CA ILE A 97 20.12 13.97 7.98
C ILE A 97 21.16 13.74 9.09
N LYS A 98 21.17 12.57 9.74
CA LYS A 98 22.11 12.26 10.84
C LYS A 98 23.59 12.30 10.39
N ARG A 99 23.87 12.14 9.10
CA ARG A 99 25.22 12.25 8.52
C ARG A 99 25.72 13.70 8.50
N GLY A 100 24.91 14.65 8.03
CA GLY A 100 25.31 16.06 7.93
C GLY A 100 25.76 16.63 9.27
N ARG A 101 25.13 16.19 10.36
CA ARG A 101 25.44 16.64 11.71
C ARG A 101 26.72 16.04 12.30
N ARG A 102 27.12 14.81 11.95
CA ARG A 102 28.39 14.21 12.42
C ARG A 102 29.62 14.72 11.67
N THR A 103 29.48 15.06 10.39
CA THR A 103 30.60 15.60 9.60
C THR A 103 30.90 17.07 9.91
N GLY A 104 29.93 17.84 10.41
CA GLY A 104 30.14 19.25 10.80
C GLY A 104 30.69 19.46 12.21
N GLN A 105 30.80 18.43 13.05
CA GLN A 105 31.23 18.55 14.45
C GLN A 105 32.71 18.19 14.69
N GLY A 106 33.46 17.88 13.63
CA GLY A 106 34.87 17.44 13.71
C GLY A 106 35.94 18.50 13.44
N GLU A 107 35.58 19.71 12.99
CA GLU A 107 36.56 20.74 12.57
C GLU A 107 36.75 21.89 13.57
N GLY A 108 36.20 21.79 14.77
CA GLY A 108 36.19 22.88 15.75
C GLY A 108 36.83 22.56 17.10
N LEU A 109 38.11 22.20 17.14
CA LEU A 109 38.91 22.42 18.35
C LEU A 109 40.34 22.80 17.96
N PRO A 110 40.70 24.11 17.94
CA PRO A 110 42.11 24.48 17.94
C PRO A 110 42.71 24.01 19.27
N ARG A 111 43.75 23.16 19.17
CA ARG A 111 44.65 22.90 20.30
C ARG A 111 45.55 24.13 20.44
N GLY A 112 45.09 25.08 21.24
CA GLY A 112 45.90 26.14 21.83
C GLY A 112 46.31 25.74 23.23
#